data_AF-A0A381RZN6-F1
#
_entry.id   AF-A0A381RZN6-F1
#
_cell.length_a   1.000
_cell.length_b   1.000
_cell.length_c   1.000
_cell.angle_alpha   90.00
_cell.angle_beta   90.00
_cell.angle_gamma   90.00
#
_symmetry.space_group_name_H-M   'P 1'
#
loop_
_entity.id
_entity.type
_entity.pdbx_description
1 polymer ?
#
loop_
_entity_poly.entity_id
_entity_poly.type
_entity_poly.pdbx_seq_one_letter_code
_entity_poly.pdbx_strand_id
1 'polypeptide(L)'
;MKNHQKTQFTIYGINNTIAILESKRFTVSKIDIVKNGRAEKDDYLMHLVSKLAFQPKFYAKPGFFQKYPDGRTQGIAAVIDGRIEKNELPDYSEKESICL
;
A
#
# COMPACT_ATOMS: atom_id res chain seq x y z
N MET A 1 -29.48 6.27 -7.19
CA MET A 1 -28.01 6.39 -7.27
C MET A 1 -27.42 5.55 -6.15
N LYS A 2 -26.69 4.46 -6.43
CA LYS A 2 -26.07 3.65 -5.37
C LYS A 2 -24.88 4.45 -4.80
N ASN A 3 -24.97 4.88 -3.54
CA ASN A 3 -23.84 5.45 -2.80
C ASN A 3 -22.80 4.34 -2.62
N HIS A 4 -21.81 4.30 -3.50
CA HIS A 4 -20.73 3.34 -3.40
C HIS A 4 -19.79 3.78 -2.27
N GLN A 5 -19.83 3.09 -1.13
CA GLN A 5 -18.87 3.28 -0.05
C GLN A 5 -17.45 3.09 -0.57
N LYS A 6 -16.57 4.07 -0.33
CA LYS A 6 -15.13 3.94 -0.58
C LYS A 6 -14.57 2.94 0.44
N THR A 7 -14.19 1.76 -0.02
CA THR A 7 -13.49 0.78 0.82
C THR A 7 -12.01 1.18 0.90
N GLN A 8 -11.52 1.37 2.13
CA GLN A 8 -10.10 1.65 2.39
C GLN A 8 -9.39 0.37 2.81
N PHE A 9 -8.17 0.19 2.32
CA PHE A 9 -7.31 -0.94 2.69
C PHE A 9 -5.96 -0.43 3.14
N THR A 10 -5.41 -1.05 4.18
CA THR A 10 -4.04 -0.78 4.62
C THR A 10 -3.11 -1.86 4.10
N ILE A 11 -2.07 -1.44 3.41
CA ILE A 11 -1.04 -2.27 2.81
C ILE A 11 0.23 -2.14 3.65
N TYR A 12 0.84 -3.27 3.99
CA TYR A 12 2.02 -3.34 4.84
C TYR A 12 3.24 -3.81 4.07
N GLY A 13 4.42 -3.32 4.45
CA GLY A 13 5.69 -3.78 3.90
C GLY A 13 6.18 -2.93 2.73
N ILE A 14 7.50 -2.98 2.51
CA ILE A 14 8.20 -2.18 1.50
C ILE A 14 7.78 -2.62 0.10
N ASN A 15 7.89 -3.91 -0.20
CA ASN A 15 7.61 -4.46 -1.54
C ASN A 15 6.17 -4.21 -1.97
N ASN A 16 5.21 -4.44 -1.06
CA ASN A 16 3.80 -4.22 -1.37
C ASN A 16 3.51 -2.74 -1.61
N THR A 17 4.13 -1.84 -0.85
CA THR A 17 3.97 -0.40 -1.05
C THR A 17 4.56 0.04 -2.38
N ILE A 18 5.74 -0.46 -2.75
CA ILE A 18 6.37 -0.21 -4.07
C ILE A 18 5.41 -0.65 -5.18
N ALA A 19 4.94 -1.91 -5.14
CA ALA A 19 4.04 -2.46 -6.16
C ALA A 19 2.77 -1.62 -6.33
N ILE A 20 2.18 -1.14 -5.23
CA ILE A 20 1.01 -0.25 -5.25
C ILE A 20 1.35 1.08 -5.93
N LEU A 21 2.45 1.74 -5.53
CA LEU A 21 2.87 3.03 -6.07
C LEU A 21 3.19 2.97 -7.56
N GLU A 22 3.85 1.90 -8.00
CA GLU A 22 4.20 1.70 -9.41
C GLU A 22 2.99 1.36 -10.27
N SER A 23 2.07 0.54 -9.74
CA SER A 23 0.90 0.09 -10.51
C SER A 23 0.01 1.24 -10.98
N LYS A 24 -0.05 2.33 -10.19
CA LYS A 24 -0.99 3.46 -10.37
C LYS A 24 -2.46 3.02 -10.47
N ARG A 25 -2.78 1.77 -10.09
CA ARG A 25 -4.13 1.20 -10.16
C ARG A 25 -5.02 1.65 -9.00
N PHE A 26 -4.40 2.11 -7.93
CA PHE A 26 -5.08 2.52 -6.70
C PHE A 26 -4.73 3.96 -6.36
N THR A 27 -5.69 4.67 -5.76
CA THR A 27 -5.41 5.97 -5.16
C THR A 27 -4.82 5.74 -3.78
N VAL A 28 -3.55 6.11 -3.59
CA VAL A 28 -2.94 6.11 -2.25
C VAL A 28 -3.37 7.40 -1.54
N SER A 29 -4.07 7.27 -0.41
CA SER A 29 -4.59 8.41 0.35
C SER A 29 -3.70 8.78 1.54
N LYS A 30 -2.81 7.86 1.97
CA LYS A 30 -1.91 8.08 3.11
C LYS A 30 -0.73 7.13 3.09
N ILE A 31 0.43 7.59 3.57
CA ILE A 31 1.58 6.75 3.88
C ILE A 31 2.13 7.16 5.25
N ASP A 32 2.33 6.17 6.12
CA ASP A 32 3.01 6.32 7.40
C ASP A 32 4.33 5.54 7.37
N ILE A 33 5.42 6.18 7.82
CA ILE A 33 6.79 5.64 7.77
C ILE A 33 7.45 5.74 9.15
N VAL A 34 8.21 4.74 9.55
CA VAL A 34 9.03 4.75 10.76
C VAL A 34 10.30 5.58 10.54
N LYS A 35 10.53 6.58 11.41
CA LYS A 35 11.76 7.39 11.47
C LYS A 35 13.00 6.52 11.71
N ASN A 36 14.05 6.77 10.95
CA ASN A 36 15.30 6.01 10.87
C ASN A 36 15.07 4.49 10.67
N GLY A 37 13.91 4.12 10.14
CA GLY A 37 13.46 2.75 9.95
C GLY A 37 14.00 2.11 8.67
N ARG A 38 13.64 0.85 8.44
CA ARG A 38 14.06 0.13 7.22
C ARG A 38 13.48 0.77 5.96
N ALA A 39 12.19 1.11 5.98
CA ALA A 39 11.51 1.72 4.84
C ALA A 39 12.06 3.12 4.48
N GLU A 40 12.40 3.96 5.46
CA GLU A 40 12.99 5.28 5.18
C GLU A 40 14.41 5.20 4.58
N LYS A 41 15.13 4.11 4.84
CA LYS A 41 16.48 3.85 4.31
C LYS A 41 16.46 3.18 2.93
N ASP A 42 15.28 2.91 2.38
CA ASP A 42 15.14 2.30 1.06
C ASP A 42 15.06 3.42 0.01
N ASP A 43 16.15 3.64 -0.72
CA ASP A 43 16.27 4.75 -1.66
C ASP A 43 15.22 4.69 -2.78
N TYR A 44 14.88 3.49 -3.24
CA TYR A 44 13.91 3.33 -4.31
C TYR A 44 12.48 3.66 -3.84
N LEU A 45 12.09 3.13 -2.68
CA LEU A 45 10.83 3.48 -2.04
C LEU A 45 10.74 4.99 -1.78
N MET A 46 11.79 5.60 -1.22
CA MET A 46 11.80 7.03 -0.93
C MET A 46 11.75 7.89 -2.20
N HIS A 47 12.37 7.43 -3.30
CA HIS A 47 12.22 8.05 -4.61
C HIS A 47 10.76 8.04 -5.09
N LEU A 48 10.07 6.89 -5.01
CA LEU A 48 8.64 6.81 -5.35
C LEU A 48 7.77 7.70 -4.46
N VAL A 49 8.05 7.68 -3.15
CA VAL A 49 7.35 8.48 -2.14
C VAL A 49 7.50 9.99 -2.40
N SER A 50 8.69 10.45 -2.83
CA SER A 50 8.93 11.87 -3.13
C SER A 50 8.10 12.42 -4.30
N LYS A 51 7.54 11.54 -5.14
CA LYS A 51 6.69 11.92 -6.29
C LYS A 51 5.21 12.08 -5.91
N LEU A 52 4.85 11.79 -4.66
CA LEU A 52 3.46 11.88 -4.21
C LEU A 52 3.03 13.35 -4.10
N ALA A 53 1.76 13.62 -4.42
CA ALA A 53 1.16 14.94 -4.28
C ALA A 53 0.92 15.34 -2.80
N PHE A 54 1.17 14.44 -1.86
CA PHE A 54 1.04 14.66 -0.42
C PHE A 54 2.28 14.17 0.32
N GLN A 55 2.52 14.74 1.51
CA GLN A 55 3.64 14.33 2.35
C GLN A 55 3.28 13.11 3.21
N PRO A 56 4.14 12.07 3.25
CA PRO A 56 4.01 10.98 4.21
C PRO A 56 4.16 11.48 5.64
N LYS A 57 3.57 10.74 6.59
CA LYS A 57 3.75 11.01 8.01
C LYS A 57 4.82 10.11 8.61
N PHE A 58 5.80 10.74 9.26
CA PHE A 58 6.90 10.04 9.91
C PHE A 58 6.64 9.86 11.41
N TYR A 59 6.77 8.63 11.90
CA TYR A 59 6.50 8.24 13.28
C TYR A 59 7.78 7.76 13.98
N ALA A 60 7.91 8.03 15.27
CA ALA A 60 8.85 7.28 16.10
C ALA A 60 8.42 5.81 16.18
N LYS A 61 9.38 4.88 16.32
CA LYS A 61 9.12 3.43 16.38
C LYS A 61 7.96 3.04 17.31
N PRO A 62 7.91 3.49 18.59
CA PRO A 62 6.82 3.09 19.49
C PRO A 62 5.44 3.52 18.98
N GLY A 63 5.31 4.78 18.54
CA GLY A 63 4.04 5.30 18.04
C GLY A 63 3.58 4.64 16.73
N PHE A 64 4.52 4.21 15.89
CA PHE A 64 4.20 3.46 14.69
C PHE A 64 3.67 2.06 15.03
N PHE A 65 4.38 1.29 15.85
CA PHE A 65 3.98 -0.08 16.19
C PHE A 65 2.76 -0.14 17.11
N GLN A 66 2.50 0.90 17.90
CA GLN A 66 1.23 1.02 18.62
C GLN A 66 0.05 1.15 17.64
N LYS A 67 0.25 1.87 16.54
CA LYS A 67 -0.79 2.08 15.52
C LYS A 67 -0.94 0.90 14.57
N TYR A 68 0.17 0.25 14.26
CA TYR A 68 0.25 -0.90 13.37
C TYR A 68 0.89 -2.07 14.12
N PRO A 69 0.12 -2.75 15.00
CA PRO A 69 0.65 -3.82 15.85
C PRO A 69 1.04 -5.08 15.07
N ASP A 70 0.60 -5.20 13.81
CA ASP A 70 0.93 -6.34 12.95
C ASP A 70 2.41 -6.35 12.56
N GLY A 71 3.10 -7.46 12.81
CA GLY A 71 4.57 -7.56 12.71
C GLY A 71 5.19 -7.54 11.31
N ARG A 72 4.41 -7.35 10.23
CA ARG A 72 4.90 -7.44 8.84
C ARG A 72 5.00 -6.10 8.10
N THR A 73 4.98 -4.98 8.83
CA THR A 73 5.01 -3.62 8.24
C THR A 73 6.35 -3.23 7.62
N GLN A 74 7.47 -3.81 8.07
CA GLN A 74 8.83 -3.38 7.70
C GLN A 74 9.08 -1.87 7.88
N GLY A 75 8.27 -1.22 8.74
CA GLY A 75 8.33 0.21 9.02
C GLY A 75 7.56 1.12 8.05
N ILE A 76 6.65 0.58 7.23
CA ILE A 76 5.76 1.35 6.36
C ILE A 76 4.34 0.78 6.32
N ALA A 77 3.36 1.68 6.24
CA ALA A 77 1.97 1.35 5.98
C ALA A 77 1.37 2.37 4.99
N ALA A 78 0.76 1.88 3.91
CA ALA A 78 0.08 2.71 2.92
C ALA A 78 -1.43 2.45 2.97
N VAL A 79 -2.24 3.51 2.92
CA VAL A 79 -3.70 3.39 2.81
C VAL A 79 -4.10 3.66 1.37
N ILE A 80 -4.83 2.72 0.78
CA ILE A 80 -5.39 2.84 -0.55
C ILE A 80 -6.90 2.95 -0.51
N ASP A 81 -7.43 3.76 -1.41
CA ASP A 81 -8.85 3.75 -1.77
C ASP A 81 -9.00 2.94 -3.05
N GLY A 82 -9.92 1.95 -3.05
CA GLY A 82 -10.16 1.16 -4.24
C GLY A 82 -11.19 0.06 -4.06
N ARG A 83 -11.67 -0.48 -5.18
CA ARG A 83 -12.41 -1.74 -5.19
C ARG A 83 -11.41 -2.87 -5.36
N ILE A 84 -11.26 -3.67 -4.32
CA ILE A 84 -10.65 -4.98 -4.44
C ILE A 84 -11.80 -5.93 -4.71
N GLU A 85 -11.87 -6.50 -5.91
CA GLU A 85 -12.85 -7.53 -6.24
C GLU A 85 -12.53 -8.75 -5.36
N LYS A 86 -13.39 -9.02 -4.38
CA LYS A 86 -13.19 -10.10 -3.40
C LYS A 86 -13.86 -11.41 -3.81
N ASN A 87 -14.85 -11.34 -4.71
CA ASN A 87 -15.80 -12.41 -4.92
C ASN A 87 -15.77 -13.00 -6.33
N GLU A 88 -15.06 -12.37 -7.27
CA GLU A 88 -14.96 -12.84 -8.65
C GLU A 88 -13.50 -13.17 -8.94
N LEU A 89 -13.20 -14.46 -8.96
CA LEU A 89 -11.98 -14.93 -9.59
C LEU A 89 -12.19 -14.83 -11.11
N PRO A 90 -11.24 -14.26 -11.85
CA PRO A 90 -11.32 -14.23 -13.31
C PRO A 90 -11.44 -15.67 -13.85
N ASP A 91 -12.42 -15.88 -14.73
CA ASP A 91 -12.59 -17.16 -15.43
C ASP A 91 -11.58 -17.27 -16.58
N TYR A 92 -10.96 -18.43 -16.62
CA TYR A 92 -9.82 -18.76 -17.45
C TYR A 92 -10.04 -20.03 -18.27
N SER A 93 -11.25 -20.59 -18.21
CA SER A 93 -11.65 -21.83 -18.86
C SER A 93 -11.45 -21.81 -20.39
N GLU A 94 -11.46 -20.64 -21.04
CA GLU A 94 -11.28 -20.52 -22.50
C GLU A 94 -9.85 -20.12 -22.94
N LYS A 95 -8.84 -20.18 -22.07
CA LYS A 95 -7.45 -19.86 -22.47
C LYS A 95 -6.50 -21.02 -22.20
N GLU A 96 -5.78 -21.43 -23.24
CA GLU A 96 -4.81 -22.53 -23.20
C GLU A 96 -3.60 -22.25 -22.29
N SER A 97 -3.25 -20.98 -22.08
CA SER A 97 -2.15 -20.57 -21.21
C SER A 97 -2.32 -19.13 -20.74
N ILE A 98 -2.13 -18.89 -19.45
CA ILE A 98 -2.26 -17.57 -18.83
C ILE A 98 -1.18 -17.43 -17.77
N CYS A 99 -0.50 -16.29 -17.78
CA CYS A 99 0.40 -15.90 -16.70
C CYS A 99 -0.36 -14.89 -15.82
N LEU A 100 -0.41 -15.17 -14.52
CA LEU A 100 -1.07 -14.33 -13.51
C LEU A 100 -0.06 -13.42 -12.81
#